data_AF-A0A7G5GXM6-F1
#
_entry.id   AF-A0A7G5GXM6-F1
#
_cell.length_a   1.000
_cell.length_b   1.000
_cell.length_c   1.000
_cell.angle_alpha   90.00
_cell.angle_beta   90.00
_cell.angle_gamma   90.00
#
_symmetry.space_group_name_H-M   'P 1'
#
loop_
_entity.id
_entity.type
_entity.pdbx_description
1 polymer ?
#
loop_
_entity_poly.entity_id
_entity_poly.type
_entity_poly.pdbx_seq_one_letter_code
_entity_poly.pdbx_strand_id
1 'polypeptide(L)'
;MDNSVHVRFQAPDRSYLALLKKGINQLAVQAGFQHQRLSEIDLIVAEMATNLIKHAGGGDILVRHFQSTNQSGIELISIDNGPGMADTAKMTKDGVSTTSTLGHGLGTINRLADQTQIYSIKGWGTILLARIFLNPAAALISERSSGFEFRSLLVAKPGETMCGDGCYLKMTPGHIKLFLGDGLGHGPEAHLAVQTAINSFRHCPDHRPVDILRSMHRSVTKTRGLVGSVIVYDVATQQWNWCGVGNISTRLSGVTSSKNFLSYNGIIGMNLPATMNDHMLPFERGQLLIMCSDGLQSRWDHTKYPLIHRYDLTILAAALYKDYSRQTDDTSLVVGRAHGDHGGTN
;
A
#
# COMPACT_ATOMS: atom_id res chain seq x y z
N MET A 1 3.44 1.34 10.38
CA MET A 1 2.50 1.02 9.29
C MET A 1 2.05 -0.42 9.51
N ASP A 2 0.74 -0.61 9.54
CA ASP A 2 0.05 -1.83 9.91
C ASP A 2 -0.24 -2.75 8.71
N ASN A 3 -0.70 -3.96 9.01
CA ASN A 3 -1.11 -4.94 8.01
C ASN A 3 -2.55 -4.72 7.52
N SER A 4 -2.91 -3.49 7.18
CA SER A 4 -4.29 -3.16 6.77
C SER A 4 -4.56 -3.53 5.32
N VAL A 5 -5.50 -4.47 5.16
CA VAL A 5 -5.97 -4.97 3.87
C VAL A 5 -7.02 -4.04 3.28
N HIS A 6 -6.96 -3.83 1.96
CA HIS A 6 -7.99 -3.15 1.20
C HIS A 6 -9.08 -4.12 0.79
N VAL A 7 -10.32 -3.73 1.09
CA VAL A 7 -11.51 -4.35 0.53
C VAL A 7 -11.76 -3.73 -0.84
N ARG A 8 -11.80 -4.58 -1.87
CA ARG A 8 -12.10 -4.17 -3.25
C ARG A 8 -13.60 -4.18 -3.46
N PHE A 9 -14.14 -3.06 -3.95
CA PHE A 9 -15.50 -2.99 -4.44
C PHE A 9 -15.51 -2.62 -5.93
N GLN A 10 -16.28 -3.38 -6.71
CA GLN A 10 -16.48 -3.11 -8.14
C GLN A 10 -17.65 -2.15 -8.36
N ALA A 11 -17.48 -1.24 -9.32
CA ALA A 11 -18.50 -0.30 -9.76
C ALA A 11 -18.77 -0.45 -11.27
N PRO A 12 -19.33 -1.58 -11.74
CA PRO A 12 -19.55 -1.80 -13.18
C PRO A 12 -20.64 -0.91 -13.76
N ASP A 13 -21.72 -0.66 -12.99
CA ASP A 13 -22.84 0.18 -13.39
C ASP A 13 -23.58 0.77 -12.17
N ARG A 14 -24.63 1.56 -12.42
CA ARG A 14 -25.39 2.28 -11.39
C ARG A 14 -26.09 1.39 -10.37
N SER A 15 -26.40 0.13 -10.69
CA SER A 15 -27.10 -0.78 -9.78
C SER A 15 -26.25 -1.13 -8.54
N TYR A 16 -24.92 -1.02 -8.66
CA TYR A 16 -23.97 -1.33 -7.58
C TYR A 16 -23.78 -0.18 -6.59
N LEU A 17 -24.27 1.03 -6.89
CA LEU A 17 -24.04 2.21 -6.06
C LEU A 17 -24.54 2.03 -4.62
N ALA A 18 -25.72 1.42 -4.44
CA ALA A 18 -26.27 1.16 -3.11
C ALA A 18 -25.42 0.15 -2.31
N LEU A 19 -24.91 -0.89 -2.98
CA LEU A 19 -24.06 -1.91 -2.37
C LEU A 19 -22.70 -1.33 -1.96
N LEU A 20 -22.08 -0.54 -2.85
CA LEU A 20 -20.83 0.19 -2.61
C LEU A 20 -20.95 1.08 -1.37
N LYS A 21 -21.97 1.95 -1.34
CA LYS A 21 -22.21 2.85 -0.20
C LYS A 21 -22.40 2.07 1.09
N LYS A 22 -23.24 1.01 1.08
CA LYS A 22 -23.49 0.21 2.27
C LYS A 22 -22.21 -0.44 2.80
N GLY A 23 -21.42 -1.09 1.95
CA GLY A 23 -20.19 -1.77 2.36
C GLY A 23 -19.12 -0.81 2.87
N ILE A 24 -18.92 0.31 2.17
CA ILE A 24 -17.92 1.31 2.57
C ILE A 24 -18.35 2.04 3.86
N ASN A 25 -19.65 2.33 4.01
CA ASN A 25 -20.20 2.90 5.23
C ASN A 25 -19.99 1.96 6.44
N GLN A 26 -20.21 0.65 6.27
CA GLN A 26 -19.93 -0.34 7.31
C GLN A 26 -18.47 -0.33 7.75
N LEU A 27 -17.53 -0.26 6.81
CA LEU A 27 -16.09 -0.14 7.12
C LEU A 27 -15.79 1.17 7.85
N ALA A 28 -16.40 2.29 7.45
CA ALA A 28 -16.24 3.58 8.13
C ALA A 28 -16.79 3.57 9.57
N VAL A 29 -17.95 2.94 9.79
CA VAL A 29 -18.53 2.76 11.14
C VAL A 29 -17.59 1.90 12.00
N GLN A 30 -17.06 0.80 11.47
CA GLN A 30 -16.11 -0.05 12.17
C GLN A 30 -14.79 0.68 12.49
N ALA A 31 -14.36 1.59 11.63
CA ALA A 31 -13.22 2.47 11.88
C ALA A 31 -13.51 3.55 12.94
N GLY A 32 -14.75 3.70 13.41
CA GLY A 32 -15.12 4.64 14.47
C GLY A 32 -15.64 6.00 13.99
N PHE A 33 -15.94 6.16 12.71
CA PHE A 33 -16.57 7.39 12.20
C PHE A 33 -18.02 7.50 12.68
N GLN A 34 -18.46 8.73 12.95
CA GLN A 34 -19.80 9.03 13.47
C GLN A 34 -20.44 10.24 12.77
N HIS A 35 -21.77 10.30 12.82
CA HIS A 35 -22.59 11.46 12.44
C HIS A 35 -22.21 12.09 11.08
N GLN A 36 -21.77 13.35 11.12
CA GLN A 36 -21.47 14.17 9.95
C GLN A 36 -20.38 13.52 9.07
N ARG A 37 -19.33 12.95 9.67
CA ARG A 37 -18.23 12.36 8.89
C ARG A 37 -18.66 11.15 8.07
N LEU A 38 -19.61 10.34 8.58
CA LEU A 38 -20.18 9.25 7.78
C LEU A 38 -20.94 9.79 6.56
N SER A 39 -21.68 10.88 6.72
CA SER A 39 -22.40 11.52 5.61
C SER A 39 -21.44 12.10 4.55
N GLU A 40 -20.32 12.65 5.00
CA GLU A 40 -19.27 13.15 4.11
C GLU A 40 -18.56 12.03 3.34
N ILE A 41 -18.23 10.92 4.01
CA ILE A 41 -17.68 9.71 3.36
C ILE A 41 -18.68 9.17 2.32
N ASP A 42 -19.96 9.05 2.68
CA ASP A 42 -21.00 8.58 1.75
C ASP A 42 -21.12 9.45 0.49
N LEU A 43 -20.94 10.77 0.64
CA LEU A 43 -20.95 11.71 -0.49
C LEU A 43 -19.68 11.55 -1.34
N ILE A 44 -18.50 11.44 -0.73
CA ILE A 44 -17.25 11.15 -1.45
C ILE A 44 -17.38 9.85 -2.27
N VAL A 45 -17.89 8.78 -1.66
CA VAL A 45 -18.11 7.49 -2.33
C VAL A 45 -19.10 7.63 -3.48
N ALA A 46 -20.19 8.38 -3.30
CA ALA A 46 -21.17 8.62 -4.36
C ALA A 46 -20.54 9.34 -5.57
N GLU A 47 -19.70 10.35 -5.33
CA GLU A 47 -18.99 11.07 -6.39
C GLU A 47 -17.94 10.18 -7.08
N MET A 48 -17.14 9.41 -6.32
CA MET A 48 -16.18 8.47 -6.89
C MET A 48 -16.88 7.43 -7.78
N ALA A 49 -17.91 6.76 -7.28
CA ALA A 49 -18.64 5.75 -8.03
C ALA A 49 -19.33 6.36 -9.27
N THR A 50 -19.89 7.56 -9.14
CA THR A 50 -20.47 8.29 -10.28
C THR A 50 -19.43 8.58 -11.35
N ASN A 51 -18.21 8.98 -10.96
CA ASN A 51 -17.13 9.23 -11.89
C ASN A 51 -16.71 7.96 -12.63
N LEU A 52 -16.52 6.85 -11.90
CA LEU A 52 -16.21 5.55 -12.50
C LEU A 52 -17.27 5.15 -13.54
N ILE A 53 -18.55 5.20 -13.17
CA ILE A 53 -19.64 4.72 -14.02
C ILE A 53 -19.89 5.64 -15.21
N LYS A 54 -19.98 6.96 -15.01
CA LYS A 54 -20.36 7.90 -16.07
C LYS A 54 -19.20 8.26 -17.01
N HIS A 55 -17.97 8.24 -16.52
CA HIS A 55 -16.83 8.78 -17.27
C HIS A 55 -15.80 7.71 -17.67
N ALA A 56 -15.79 6.54 -17.02
CA ALA A 56 -14.82 5.49 -17.31
C ALA A 56 -15.42 4.14 -17.72
N GLY A 57 -16.75 3.99 -17.72
CA GLY A 57 -17.40 2.71 -18.02
C GLY A 57 -17.27 1.67 -16.90
N GLY A 58 -16.95 2.14 -15.69
CA GLY A 58 -16.77 1.35 -14.49
C GLY A 58 -15.35 1.40 -13.91
N GLY A 59 -15.12 0.62 -12.87
CA GLY A 59 -13.82 0.52 -12.21
C GLY A 59 -13.92 -0.07 -10.81
N ASP A 60 -12.88 0.13 -10.02
CA ASP A 60 -12.75 -0.38 -8.66
C ASP A 60 -12.62 0.76 -7.65
N ILE A 61 -13.18 0.57 -6.46
CA ILE A 61 -12.86 1.36 -5.26
C ILE A 61 -12.22 0.43 -4.24
N LEU A 62 -10.95 0.67 -3.94
CA LEU A 62 -10.23 -0.01 -2.86
C LEU A 62 -10.42 0.80 -1.58
N VAL A 63 -10.82 0.14 -0.50
CA VAL A 63 -11.09 0.78 0.79
C VAL A 63 -10.36 0.06 1.89
N ARG A 64 -9.63 0.81 2.73
CA ARG A 64 -9.11 0.27 3.98
C ARG A 64 -9.32 1.22 5.15
N HIS A 65 -9.46 0.65 6.33
CA HIS A 65 -9.17 1.31 7.59
C HIS A 65 -7.68 1.15 7.87
N PHE A 66 -6.95 2.25 7.98
CA PHE A 66 -5.54 2.25 8.37
C PHE A 66 -5.37 2.79 9.78
N GLN A 67 -4.41 2.22 10.51
CA GLN A 67 -4.05 2.64 11.86
C GLN A 67 -2.53 2.71 12.02
N SER A 68 -2.06 3.92 12.32
CA SER A 68 -0.72 4.25 12.76
C SER A 68 -0.75 4.73 14.22
N THR A 69 0.41 4.84 14.86
CA THR A 69 0.55 5.23 16.27
C THR A 69 -0.24 6.51 16.61
N ASN A 70 -0.27 7.48 15.70
CA ASN A 70 -0.90 8.79 15.91
C ASN A 70 -2.04 9.12 14.93
N GLN A 71 -2.40 8.19 14.05
CA GLN A 71 -3.29 8.49 12.92
C GLN A 71 -4.13 7.27 12.58
N SER A 72 -5.43 7.46 12.45
CA SER A 72 -6.39 6.43 12.07
C SER A 72 -7.43 7.04 11.14
N GLY A 73 -7.88 6.28 10.15
CA GLY A 73 -8.82 6.79 9.15
C GLY A 73 -9.17 5.80 8.06
N ILE A 74 -10.00 6.25 7.12
CA ILE A 74 -10.36 5.50 5.93
C ILE A 74 -9.58 6.05 4.74
N GLU A 75 -8.98 5.14 3.98
CA GLU A 75 -8.37 5.41 2.67
C GLU A 75 -9.28 4.84 1.58
N LEU A 76 -9.60 5.67 0.59
CA LEU A 76 -10.38 5.34 -0.59
C LEU A 76 -9.51 5.54 -1.83
N ILE A 77 -9.40 4.52 -2.67
CA ILE A 77 -8.65 4.59 -3.94
C ILE A 77 -9.59 4.16 -5.05
N SER A 78 -10.05 5.09 -5.88
CA SER A 78 -10.79 4.75 -7.09
C SER A 78 -9.83 4.56 -8.26
N ILE A 79 -9.98 3.46 -9.00
CA ILE A 79 -9.11 3.05 -10.10
C ILE A 79 -9.98 2.74 -11.32
N ASP A 80 -9.67 3.38 -12.45
CA ASP A 80 -10.35 3.11 -13.73
C ASP A 80 -9.39 2.91 -14.92
N ASN A 81 -9.96 2.33 -15.98
CA ASN A 81 -9.35 2.16 -17.30
C ASN A 81 -10.04 3.04 -18.35
N GLY A 82 -10.62 4.16 -17.91
CA GLY A 82 -11.34 5.09 -18.77
C GLY A 82 -10.41 5.90 -19.68
N PRO A 83 -10.95 6.95 -20.34
CA PRO A 83 -10.19 7.75 -21.30
C PRO A 83 -9.05 8.57 -20.66
N GLY A 84 -9.06 8.75 -19.33
CA GLY A 84 -8.10 9.58 -18.61
C GLY A 84 -8.16 11.07 -18.98
N MET A 85 -7.30 11.86 -18.34
CA MET A 85 -7.25 13.33 -18.44
C MET A 85 -5.81 13.79 -18.72
N ALA A 86 -5.66 14.89 -19.48
CA ALA A 86 -4.35 15.40 -19.90
C ALA A 86 -3.73 16.45 -18.94
N ASP A 87 -4.53 17.14 -18.12
CA ASP A 87 -4.05 18.25 -17.27
C ASP A 87 -4.83 18.27 -15.93
N THR A 88 -4.50 17.36 -15.02
CA THR A 88 -5.15 17.26 -13.69
C THR A 88 -4.83 18.47 -12.81
N ALA A 89 -3.70 19.14 -13.04
CA ALA A 89 -3.25 20.28 -12.24
C ALA A 89 -4.08 21.56 -12.47
N LYS A 90 -4.52 21.82 -13.71
CA LYS A 90 -5.46 22.93 -14.00
C LYS A 90 -6.84 22.70 -13.39
N MET A 91 -7.29 21.44 -13.33
CA MET A 91 -8.62 21.10 -12.81
C MET A 91 -8.74 21.31 -11.29
N THR A 92 -7.64 21.23 -10.55
CA THR A 92 -7.60 21.40 -9.09
C THR A 92 -7.44 22.87 -8.65
N LYS A 93 -6.84 23.74 -9.48
CA LYS A 93 -6.58 25.15 -9.14
C LYS A 93 -7.72 26.11 -9.46
N ASP A 94 -8.46 25.89 -10.56
CA ASP A 94 -9.32 26.95 -11.10
C ASP A 94 -10.78 26.90 -10.61
N GLY A 95 -11.20 25.89 -9.83
CA GLY A 95 -12.60 25.79 -9.38
C GLY A 95 -13.64 25.73 -10.53
N VAL A 96 -13.19 25.69 -11.78
CA VAL A 96 -13.99 25.70 -13.00
C VAL A 96 -13.40 24.64 -13.91
N SER A 97 -13.95 23.44 -13.87
CA SER A 97 -13.67 22.43 -14.89
C SER A 97 -14.50 22.73 -16.13
N THR A 98 -13.88 22.84 -17.30
CA THR A 98 -14.57 22.94 -18.59
C THR A 98 -15.05 21.56 -19.06
N THR A 99 -16.04 21.03 -18.36
CA THR A 99 -17.06 20.05 -18.78
C THR A 99 -18.04 19.99 -17.61
N SER A 100 -19.27 20.44 -17.81
CA SER A 100 -20.24 20.93 -16.81
C SER A 100 -20.74 19.94 -15.72
N THR A 101 -20.10 18.78 -15.53
CA THR A 101 -20.46 17.79 -14.49
C THR A 101 -19.27 17.20 -13.72
N LEU A 102 -18.05 17.21 -14.27
CA LEU A 102 -16.85 16.62 -13.63
C LEU A 102 -16.28 17.49 -12.48
N GLY A 103 -16.42 18.81 -12.57
CA GLY A 103 -15.83 19.76 -11.60
C GLY A 103 -16.54 19.82 -10.26
N HIS A 104 -17.86 19.61 -10.23
CA HIS A 104 -18.60 19.61 -8.97
C HIS A 104 -18.31 18.36 -8.14
N GLY A 105 -18.20 17.19 -8.77
CA GLY A 105 -17.92 15.93 -8.08
C GLY A 105 -16.51 15.90 -7.49
N LEU A 106 -15.49 16.22 -8.29
CA LEU A 106 -14.10 16.30 -7.81
C LEU A 106 -13.90 17.42 -6.80
N GLY A 107 -14.54 18.59 -7.00
CA GLY A 107 -14.53 19.68 -6.02
C GLY A 107 -15.17 19.30 -4.68
N THR A 108 -16.23 18.49 -4.72
CA THR A 108 -16.87 17.96 -3.50
C THR A 108 -15.93 17.02 -2.76
N ILE A 109 -15.27 16.09 -3.47
CA ILE A 109 -14.29 15.19 -2.84
C ILE A 109 -13.14 15.99 -2.20
N ASN A 110 -12.57 16.96 -2.92
CA ASN A 110 -11.48 17.81 -2.42
C ASN A 110 -11.87 18.64 -1.19
N ARG A 111 -13.15 19.01 -1.07
CA ARG A 111 -13.64 19.79 0.07
C ARG A 111 -13.90 18.93 1.32
N LEU A 112 -14.26 17.66 1.13
CA LEU A 112 -14.73 16.78 2.21
C LEU A 112 -13.66 15.83 2.75
N ALA A 113 -12.74 15.40 1.89
CA ALA A 113 -11.60 14.59 2.29
C ALA A 113 -10.51 15.47 2.89
N ASP A 114 -9.73 14.91 3.82
CA ASP A 114 -8.63 15.65 4.45
C ASP A 114 -7.39 15.66 3.54
N GLN A 115 -7.23 14.62 2.72
CA GLN A 115 -6.21 14.54 1.68
C GLN A 115 -6.79 13.96 0.41
N THR A 116 -6.44 14.56 -0.72
CA THR A 116 -6.81 14.05 -2.04
C THR A 116 -5.64 14.15 -3.01
N GLN A 117 -5.55 13.16 -3.90
CA GLN A 117 -4.66 13.22 -5.05
C GLN A 117 -5.30 12.55 -6.24
N ILE A 118 -5.11 13.14 -7.42
CA ILE A 118 -5.65 12.63 -8.68
C ILE A 118 -4.50 12.48 -9.66
N TYR A 119 -4.28 11.25 -10.11
CA TYR A 119 -3.29 10.91 -11.13
C TYR A 119 -4.02 10.31 -12.33
N SER A 120 -3.83 10.91 -13.50
CA SER A 120 -4.54 10.50 -14.72
C SER A 120 -3.59 10.59 -15.91
N ILE A 121 -3.70 9.62 -16.81
CA ILE A 121 -2.98 9.62 -18.08
C ILE A 121 -4.00 9.37 -19.18
N LYS A 122 -3.97 10.21 -20.22
CA LYS A 122 -4.83 10.06 -21.40
C LYS A 122 -4.64 8.68 -22.05
N GLY A 123 -5.74 7.96 -22.25
CA GLY A 123 -5.79 6.62 -22.82
C GLY A 123 -5.43 5.49 -21.84
N TRP A 124 -5.07 5.80 -20.60
CA TRP A 124 -4.77 4.81 -19.56
C TRP A 124 -5.85 4.77 -18.49
N GLY A 125 -6.40 5.92 -18.09
CA GLY A 125 -7.44 6.04 -17.06
C GLY A 125 -7.01 6.94 -15.90
N THR A 126 -7.73 6.86 -14.79
CA THR A 126 -7.51 7.70 -13.60
C THR A 126 -7.39 6.87 -12.32
N ILE A 127 -6.55 7.36 -11.41
CA ILE A 127 -6.47 6.96 -10.01
C ILE A 127 -6.76 8.19 -9.17
N LEU A 128 -7.73 8.08 -8.26
CA LEU A 128 -8.03 9.10 -7.26
C LEU A 128 -7.89 8.49 -5.88
N LEU A 129 -7.05 9.11 -5.07
CA LEU A 129 -6.86 8.82 -3.66
C LEU A 129 -7.61 9.85 -2.83
N ALA A 130 -8.36 9.40 -1.83
CA ALA A 130 -8.90 10.24 -0.78
C ALA A 130 -8.63 9.60 0.60
N ARG A 131 -8.15 10.39 1.56
CA ARG A 131 -8.04 9.97 2.96
C ARG A 131 -8.90 10.85 3.85
N ILE A 132 -9.59 10.19 4.75
CA ILE A 132 -10.46 10.77 5.77
C ILE A 132 -9.91 10.28 7.11
N PHE A 133 -9.43 11.19 7.94
CA PHE A 133 -8.89 10.90 9.27
C PHE A 133 -9.98 11.03 10.34
N LEU A 134 -9.90 10.20 11.38
CA LEU A 134 -10.72 10.34 12.59
C LEU A 134 -10.34 11.61 13.36
N ASN A 135 -9.05 11.96 13.36
CA ASN A 135 -8.53 13.19 13.96
C ASN A 135 -7.61 13.93 12.97
N PRO A 136 -8.17 14.84 12.15
CA PRO A 136 -7.42 15.57 11.13
C PRO A 136 -6.28 16.44 11.68
N ALA A 137 -6.43 17.01 12.88
CA ALA A 137 -5.41 17.86 13.47
C ALA A 137 -4.14 17.08 13.84
N ALA A 138 -4.29 15.84 14.34
CA ALA A 138 -3.16 14.97 14.67
C ALA A 138 -2.41 14.49 13.40
N ALA A 139 -3.12 14.30 12.29
CA ALA A 139 -2.55 13.88 11.02
C ALA A 139 -1.50 14.86 10.49
N LEU A 140 -1.78 16.17 10.54
CA LEU A 140 -0.88 17.23 10.04
C LEU A 140 0.48 17.28 10.77
N ILE A 141 0.51 16.85 12.04
CA ILE A 141 1.73 16.82 12.86
C ILE A 141 2.58 15.60 12.53
N SER A 142 1.94 14.45 12.26
CA SER A 142 2.62 13.18 12.00
C SER A 142 3.38 13.14 10.67
N GLU A 143 2.92 13.85 9.63
CA GLU A 143 3.55 13.80 8.30
C GLU A 143 4.91 14.50 8.21
N ARG A 144 5.24 15.38 9.15
CA ARG A 144 6.47 16.19 9.12
C ARG A 144 7.69 15.48 9.72
N SER A 145 7.53 14.28 10.26
CA SER A 145 8.45 13.76 11.28
C SER A 145 9.31 12.54 10.90
N SER A 146 9.27 12.06 9.65
CA SER A 146 10.15 10.96 9.22
C SER A 146 10.79 11.22 7.87
N GLY A 147 12.13 11.13 7.81
CA GLY A 147 12.90 11.12 6.56
C GLY A 147 12.65 9.89 5.68
N PHE A 148 11.65 9.07 6.04
CA PHE A 148 11.21 7.87 5.33
C PHE A 148 9.70 7.88 5.20
N GLU A 149 9.23 7.49 4.02
CA GLU A 149 7.82 7.38 3.66
C GLU A 149 7.57 5.95 3.21
N PHE A 150 6.58 5.26 3.78
CA PHE A 150 6.16 3.93 3.34
C PHE A 150 4.65 3.87 3.15
N ARG A 151 4.21 3.13 2.13
CA ARG A 151 2.81 2.84 1.82
C ARG A 151 2.66 1.38 1.40
N SER A 152 1.50 0.78 1.67
CA SER A 152 1.13 -0.54 1.16
C SER A 152 -0.19 -0.51 0.45
N LEU A 153 -0.34 -1.49 -0.43
CA LEU A 153 -1.59 -1.90 -1.02
C LEU A 153 -1.65 -3.42 -0.91
N LEU A 154 -2.59 -3.92 -0.13
CA LEU A 154 -2.89 -5.35 0.00
C LEU A 154 -4.34 -5.57 -0.40
N VAL A 155 -4.61 -6.51 -1.29
CA VAL A 155 -5.96 -6.85 -1.76
C VAL A 155 -6.07 -8.36 -1.74
N ALA A 156 -7.12 -8.86 -1.09
CA ALA A 156 -7.40 -10.29 -1.05
C ALA A 156 -7.74 -10.82 -2.46
N LYS A 157 -7.41 -12.09 -2.71
CA LYS A 157 -7.86 -12.82 -3.89
C LYS A 157 -9.39 -12.65 -4.08
N PRO A 158 -9.89 -12.41 -5.30
CA PRO A 158 -11.33 -12.34 -5.53
C PRO A 158 -12.06 -13.59 -5.02
N GLY A 159 -13.09 -13.38 -4.21
CA GLY A 159 -13.87 -14.44 -3.56
C GLY A 159 -13.42 -14.78 -2.14
N GLU A 160 -12.24 -14.32 -1.71
CA GLU A 160 -11.77 -14.49 -0.33
C GLU A 160 -12.14 -13.28 0.55
N THR A 161 -12.39 -13.55 1.83
CA THR A 161 -12.65 -12.52 2.84
C THR A 161 -11.40 -12.14 3.64
N MET A 162 -10.34 -12.95 3.55
CA MET A 162 -9.06 -12.72 4.23
C MET A 162 -7.92 -12.83 3.23
N CYS A 163 -7.04 -11.83 3.24
CA CYS A 163 -5.83 -11.86 2.41
C CYS A 163 -4.78 -12.77 3.06
N GLY A 164 -4.24 -13.70 2.26
CA GLY A 164 -3.12 -14.57 2.62
C GLY A 164 -1.78 -13.83 2.71
N ASP A 165 -1.69 -12.64 2.13
CA ASP A 165 -0.50 -11.77 2.19
C ASP A 165 -0.50 -10.86 3.43
N GLY A 166 0.67 -10.33 3.76
CA GLY A 166 0.79 -9.32 4.79
C GLY A 166 2.14 -8.63 4.89
N CYS A 167 2.11 -7.41 5.42
CA CYS A 167 3.30 -6.60 5.65
C CYS A 167 3.29 -5.97 7.03
N TYR A 168 4.48 -5.62 7.54
CA TYR A 168 4.59 -4.89 8.79
C TYR A 168 5.84 -4.01 8.81
N LEU A 169 5.68 -2.76 9.25
CA LEU A 169 6.77 -1.80 9.40
C LEU A 169 6.95 -1.44 10.87
N LYS A 170 8.17 -1.63 11.38
CA LYS A 170 8.60 -1.22 12.72
C LYS A 170 9.70 -0.18 12.59
N MET A 171 9.42 1.04 13.05
CA MET A 171 10.38 2.14 13.11
C MET A 171 10.80 2.37 14.55
N THR A 172 12.10 2.36 14.80
CA THR A 172 12.74 2.77 16.05
C THR A 172 13.82 3.82 15.74
N PRO A 173 14.32 4.58 16.73
CA PRO A 173 15.34 5.60 16.48
C PRO A 173 16.61 5.07 15.78
N GLY A 174 16.98 3.80 16.02
CA GLY A 174 18.17 3.20 15.42
C GLY A 174 17.91 2.36 14.16
N HIS A 175 16.67 1.90 13.95
CA HIS A 175 16.38 0.94 12.88
C HIS A 175 15.00 1.13 12.26
N ILE A 176 14.90 0.89 10.96
CA ILE A 176 13.63 0.72 10.25
C ILE A 176 13.57 -0.70 9.72
N LYS A 177 12.65 -1.51 10.24
CA LYS A 177 12.47 -2.91 9.81
C LYS A 177 11.16 -3.02 9.05
N LEU A 178 11.20 -3.60 7.86
CA LEU A 178 10.03 -3.89 7.05
C LEU A 178 10.01 -5.37 6.66
N PHE A 179 8.84 -5.97 6.80
CA PHE A 179 8.55 -7.33 6.36
C PHE A 179 7.40 -7.30 5.35
N LEU A 180 7.51 -8.12 4.31
CA LEU A 180 6.42 -8.50 3.41
C LEU A 180 6.47 -10.02 3.23
N GLY A 181 5.34 -10.69 3.35
CA GLY A 181 5.23 -12.12 3.10
C GLY A 181 3.86 -12.54 2.59
N ASP A 182 3.84 -13.77 2.12
CA ASP A 182 2.73 -14.41 1.41
C ASP A 182 2.60 -15.84 1.97
N GLY A 183 1.45 -16.10 2.60
CA GLY A 183 1.14 -17.39 3.21
C GLY A 183 0.76 -18.42 2.17
N LEU A 184 1.17 -19.67 2.33
CA LEU A 184 0.91 -20.67 1.29
C LEU A 184 -0.60 -20.90 1.03
N GLY A 185 -0.99 -20.68 -0.22
CA GLY A 185 -2.37 -20.74 -0.67
C GLY A 185 -3.06 -19.38 -0.48
N HIS A 186 -4.34 -19.39 -0.11
CA HIS A 186 -5.12 -18.18 0.12
C HIS A 186 -6.12 -18.40 1.26
N GLY A 187 -6.77 -17.31 1.68
CA GLY A 187 -7.83 -17.36 2.69
C GLY A 187 -7.31 -17.52 4.13
N PRO A 188 -8.15 -18.02 5.06
CA PRO A 188 -7.88 -17.93 6.50
C PRO A 188 -6.60 -18.64 6.98
N GLU A 189 -6.22 -19.77 6.37
CA GLU A 189 -5.03 -20.52 6.80
C GLU A 189 -3.72 -19.86 6.34
N ALA A 190 -3.70 -19.29 5.13
CA ALA A 190 -2.59 -18.48 4.64
C ALA A 190 -2.46 -17.20 5.49
N HIS A 191 -3.60 -16.54 5.75
CA HIS A 191 -3.66 -15.37 6.63
C HIS A 191 -3.10 -15.66 8.03
N LEU A 192 -3.48 -16.80 8.63
CA LEU A 192 -2.98 -17.20 9.95
C LEU A 192 -1.46 -17.37 9.97
N ALA A 193 -0.87 -17.95 8.92
CA ALA A 193 0.57 -18.11 8.79
C ALA A 193 1.27 -16.75 8.79
N VAL A 194 0.79 -15.81 7.97
CA VAL A 194 1.36 -14.46 7.88
C VAL A 194 1.17 -13.65 9.16
N GLN A 195 0.00 -13.69 9.79
CA GLN A 195 -0.23 -12.99 11.06
C GLN A 195 0.66 -13.50 12.18
N THR A 196 0.89 -14.82 12.24
CA THR A 196 1.82 -15.42 13.22
C THR A 196 3.25 -14.96 12.95
N ALA A 197 3.66 -14.89 11.68
CA ALA A 197 4.94 -14.34 11.27
C ALA A 197 5.09 -12.84 11.66
N ILE A 198 4.08 -12.01 11.38
CA ILE A 198 4.04 -10.59 11.74
C ILE A 198 4.14 -10.41 13.26
N ASN A 199 3.44 -11.23 14.04
CA ASN A 199 3.52 -11.18 15.50
C ASN A 199 4.93 -11.50 16.02
N SER A 200 5.61 -12.48 15.42
CA SER A 200 7.01 -12.78 15.71
C SER A 200 7.93 -11.62 15.33
N PHE A 201 7.77 -11.08 14.11
CA PHE A 201 8.53 -9.93 13.60
C PHE A 201 8.39 -8.69 14.50
N ARG A 202 7.17 -8.38 14.95
CA ARG A 202 6.87 -7.22 15.80
C ARG A 202 7.66 -7.24 17.11
N HIS A 203 7.82 -8.41 17.72
CA HIS A 203 8.49 -8.59 19.01
C HIS A 203 9.95 -9.03 18.88
N CYS A 204 10.45 -9.23 17.65
CA CYS A 204 11.82 -9.68 17.42
C CYS A 204 12.84 -8.59 17.83
N PRO A 205 13.82 -8.93 18.70
CA PRO A 205 14.88 -8.01 19.08
C PRO A 205 15.93 -7.89 17.97
N ASP A 206 16.19 -8.96 17.23
CA ASP A 206 17.26 -9.04 16.23
C ASP A 206 17.12 -8.01 15.12
N HIS A 207 18.24 -7.44 14.69
CA HIS A 207 18.29 -6.41 13.65
C HIS A 207 18.77 -6.94 12.29
N ARG A 208 19.29 -8.16 12.26
CA ARG A 208 19.74 -8.81 11.04
C ARG A 208 18.57 -9.52 10.36
N PRO A 209 18.28 -9.26 9.07
CA PRO A 209 17.21 -9.92 8.33
C PRO A 209 17.24 -11.45 8.42
N VAL A 210 18.41 -12.08 8.32
CA VAL A 210 18.55 -13.54 8.45
C VAL A 210 18.07 -14.05 9.81
N ASP A 211 18.43 -13.36 10.90
CA ASP A 211 18.08 -13.79 12.26
C ASP A 211 16.59 -13.55 12.56
N ILE A 212 16.03 -12.46 12.03
CA ILE A 212 14.59 -12.21 12.03
C ILE A 212 13.84 -13.34 11.30
N LEU A 213 14.26 -13.71 10.09
CA LEU A 213 13.64 -14.80 9.31
C LEU A 213 13.74 -16.15 10.03
N ARG A 214 14.87 -16.45 10.71
CA ARG A 214 15.02 -17.66 11.53
C ARG A 214 14.08 -17.66 12.73
N SER A 215 13.88 -16.51 13.37
CA SER A 215 12.90 -16.36 14.44
C SER A 215 11.47 -16.60 13.94
N MET A 216 11.12 -16.01 12.79
CA MET A 216 9.82 -16.22 12.15
C MET A 216 9.60 -17.68 11.76
N HIS A 217 10.62 -18.34 11.20
CA HIS A 217 10.57 -19.76 10.84
C HIS A 217 10.17 -20.63 12.03
N ARG A 218 10.78 -20.44 13.21
CA ARG A 218 10.41 -21.19 14.42
C ARG A 218 8.95 -20.94 14.84
N SER A 219 8.49 -19.68 14.76
CA SER A 219 7.14 -19.30 15.19
C SER A 219 6.02 -19.84 14.31
N VAL A 220 6.27 -20.07 13.02
CA VAL A 220 5.24 -20.47 12.04
C VAL A 220 5.27 -21.96 11.68
N THR A 221 6.04 -22.78 12.40
CA THR A 221 6.15 -24.24 12.14
C THR A 221 4.82 -25.02 12.26
N LYS A 222 3.82 -24.46 12.95
CA LYS A 222 2.49 -25.07 13.13
C LYS A 222 1.42 -24.47 12.20
N THR A 223 1.82 -23.70 11.20
CA THR A 223 0.91 -23.12 10.20
C THR A 223 1.19 -23.73 8.82
N ARG A 224 0.51 -23.25 7.78
CA ARG A 224 0.85 -23.63 6.39
C ARG A 224 2.25 -23.21 5.96
N GLY A 225 2.93 -22.35 6.72
CA GLY A 225 4.16 -21.70 6.30
C GLY A 225 3.90 -20.57 5.31
N LEU A 226 4.97 -19.86 4.97
CA LEU A 226 4.91 -18.66 4.13
C LEU A 226 6.25 -18.43 3.41
N VAL A 227 6.20 -17.62 2.37
CA VAL A 227 7.36 -16.98 1.76
C VAL A 227 7.42 -15.52 2.23
N GLY A 228 8.61 -14.92 2.21
CA GLY A 228 8.77 -13.60 2.82
C GLY A 228 10.13 -12.97 2.61
N SER A 229 10.16 -11.64 2.66
CA SER A 229 11.39 -10.85 2.64
C SER A 229 11.41 -9.85 3.78
N VAL A 230 12.59 -9.66 4.37
CA VAL A 230 12.86 -8.69 5.42
C VAL A 230 13.93 -7.72 4.93
N ILE A 231 13.67 -6.43 5.09
CA ILE A 231 14.64 -5.36 4.87
C ILE A 231 14.77 -4.51 6.13
N VAL A 232 16.00 -4.19 6.50
CA VAL A 232 16.33 -3.40 7.68
C VAL A 232 17.27 -2.27 7.28
N TYR A 233 16.86 -1.04 7.54
CA TYR A 233 17.74 0.12 7.54
C TYR A 233 18.37 0.27 8.92
N ASP A 234 19.69 0.35 8.97
CA ASP A 234 20.45 0.74 10.15
C ASP A 234 20.84 2.23 10.03
N VAL A 235 20.37 3.02 10.98
CA VAL A 235 20.58 4.49 11.00
C VAL A 235 22.03 4.84 11.29
N ALA A 236 22.73 4.06 12.13
CA ALA A 236 24.10 4.35 12.54
C ALA A 236 25.09 4.09 11.41
N THR A 237 24.91 2.98 10.69
CA THR A 237 25.77 2.61 9.56
C THR A 237 25.30 3.20 8.23
N GLN A 238 24.08 3.72 8.16
CA GLN A 238 23.41 4.17 6.94
C GLN A 238 23.39 3.09 5.85
N GLN A 239 23.04 1.86 6.24
CA GLN A 239 23.00 0.71 5.34
C GLN A 239 21.65 0.01 5.36
N TRP A 240 21.26 -0.47 4.19
CA TRP A 240 20.19 -1.43 4.03
C TRP A 240 20.74 -2.85 4.12
N ASN A 241 20.10 -3.67 4.93
CA ASN A 241 20.33 -5.09 5.03
C ASN A 241 19.07 -5.82 4.56
N TRP A 242 19.21 -6.79 3.67
CA TRP A 242 18.07 -7.53 3.13
C TRP A 242 18.31 -9.04 3.15
N CYS A 243 17.26 -9.81 3.43
CA CYS A 243 17.21 -11.24 3.16
C CYS A 243 15.78 -11.67 2.81
N GLY A 244 15.63 -12.63 1.91
CA GLY A 244 14.33 -13.14 1.47
C GLY A 244 14.34 -14.64 1.21
N VAL A 245 13.19 -15.28 1.39
CA VAL A 245 12.94 -16.70 1.18
C VAL A 245 11.67 -16.85 0.34
N GLY A 246 11.75 -17.59 -0.76
CA GLY A 246 10.65 -17.78 -1.70
C GLY A 246 10.65 -16.74 -2.82
N ASN A 247 9.48 -16.23 -3.18
CA ASN A 247 9.26 -15.48 -4.43
C ASN A 247 8.77 -14.03 -4.23
N ILE A 248 8.90 -13.46 -3.03
CA ILE A 248 8.69 -12.02 -2.82
C ILE A 248 9.74 -11.23 -3.62
N SER A 249 9.28 -10.41 -4.55
CA SER A 249 10.13 -9.54 -5.36
C SER A 249 10.50 -8.30 -4.55
N THR A 250 11.78 -8.02 -4.36
CA THR A 250 12.26 -6.77 -3.75
C THR A 250 13.19 -6.04 -4.73
N ARG A 251 12.89 -4.77 -5.02
CA ARG A 251 13.73 -3.87 -5.81
C ARG A 251 14.01 -2.59 -5.03
N LEU A 252 15.28 -2.21 -4.96
CA LEU A 252 15.71 -0.92 -4.41
C LEU A 252 16.36 -0.12 -5.55
N SER A 253 15.79 1.04 -5.87
CA SER A 253 16.27 1.90 -6.97
C SER A 253 16.71 3.25 -6.42
N GLY A 254 18.00 3.55 -6.54
CA GLY A 254 18.58 4.86 -6.28
C GLY A 254 18.82 5.63 -7.58
N VAL A 255 19.62 6.71 -7.48
CA VAL A 255 20.00 7.52 -8.64
C VAL A 255 21.07 6.81 -9.46
N THR A 256 21.99 6.13 -8.78
CA THR A 256 23.17 5.53 -9.41
C THR A 256 22.95 4.08 -9.80
N SER A 257 22.07 3.37 -9.08
CA SER A 257 21.90 1.94 -9.23
C SER A 257 20.48 1.48 -8.91
N SER A 258 20.03 0.44 -9.62
CA SER A 258 18.83 -0.31 -9.27
C SER A 258 19.23 -1.75 -8.98
N LYS A 259 18.89 -2.24 -7.78
CA LYS A 259 19.18 -3.59 -7.34
C LYS A 259 17.89 -4.38 -7.20
N ASN A 260 17.82 -5.48 -7.94
CA ASN A 260 16.88 -6.57 -7.67
C ASN A 260 17.54 -7.57 -6.72
N PHE A 261 16.85 -7.89 -5.64
CA PHE A 261 17.31 -8.91 -4.71
C PHE A 261 16.83 -10.29 -5.15
N LEU A 262 17.66 -11.30 -4.92
CA LEU A 262 17.35 -12.69 -5.21
C LEU A 262 17.13 -13.42 -3.89
N SER A 263 15.92 -13.96 -3.73
CA SER A 263 15.53 -14.73 -2.55
C SER A 263 16.08 -16.14 -2.60
N TYR A 264 16.32 -16.73 -1.43
CA TYR A 264 16.68 -18.13 -1.31
C TYR A 264 15.45 -19.02 -1.56
N ASN A 265 15.66 -20.19 -2.17
CA ASN A 265 14.60 -21.19 -2.34
C ASN A 265 14.28 -21.84 -0.99
N GLY A 266 13.03 -21.75 -0.54
CA GLY A 266 12.57 -22.37 0.70
C GLY A 266 11.23 -21.80 1.14
N ILE A 267 10.74 -22.30 2.27
CA ILE A 267 9.47 -21.89 2.87
C ILE A 267 9.66 -21.71 4.38
N ILE A 268 9.34 -20.52 4.86
CA ILE A 268 9.41 -20.15 6.27
C ILE A 268 8.34 -20.97 7.02
N GLY A 269 8.72 -21.60 8.14
CA GLY A 269 7.89 -22.59 8.85
C GLY A 269 8.05 -24.05 8.39
N MET A 270 8.64 -24.31 7.21
CA MET A 270 8.84 -25.67 6.72
C MET A 270 10.31 -25.96 6.40
N ASN A 271 10.80 -25.59 5.22
CA ASN A 271 12.16 -25.84 4.76
C ASN A 271 12.92 -24.51 4.58
N LEU A 272 13.50 -24.01 5.67
CA LEU A 272 14.37 -22.84 5.62
C LEU A 272 15.79 -23.26 5.16
N PRO A 273 16.44 -22.52 4.25
CA PRO A 273 17.82 -22.80 3.86
C PRO A 273 18.77 -22.77 5.07
N ALA A 274 19.70 -23.73 5.12
CA ALA A 274 20.68 -23.81 6.21
C ALA A 274 21.62 -22.59 6.22
N THR A 275 22.02 -22.13 5.03
CA THR A 275 22.91 -20.97 4.83
C THR A 275 22.15 -19.84 4.16
N MET A 276 22.06 -18.70 4.84
CA MET A 276 21.54 -17.44 4.31
C MET A 276 22.42 -16.31 4.81
N ASN A 277 22.62 -15.31 3.96
CA ASN A 277 23.41 -14.12 4.27
C ASN A 277 22.61 -12.85 3.99
N ASP A 278 22.88 -11.82 4.79
CA ASP A 278 22.32 -10.49 4.57
C ASP A 278 22.98 -9.86 3.34
N HIS A 279 22.16 -9.33 2.44
CA HIS A 279 22.62 -8.51 1.33
C HIS A 279 22.67 -7.06 1.78
N MET A 280 23.88 -6.51 1.87
CA MET A 280 24.12 -5.13 2.28
C MET A 280 24.16 -4.18 1.08
N LEU A 281 23.47 -3.05 1.17
CA LEU A 281 23.57 -1.94 0.22
C LEU A 281 23.71 -0.60 0.95
N PRO A 282 24.52 0.32 0.39
CA PRO A 282 24.59 1.67 0.91
C PRO A 282 23.26 2.40 0.72
N PHE A 283 22.96 3.27 1.67
CA PHE A 283 21.86 4.21 1.54
C PHE A 283 22.16 5.31 0.52
N GLU A 284 21.15 5.65 -0.28
CA GLU A 284 21.15 6.85 -1.12
C GLU A 284 19.85 7.62 -0.88
N ARG A 285 19.97 8.96 -0.80
CA ARG A 285 18.80 9.84 -0.69
C ARG A 285 17.93 9.72 -1.94
N GLY A 286 16.62 9.68 -1.75
CA GLY A 286 15.64 9.50 -2.82
C GLY A 286 15.44 8.05 -3.26
N GLN A 287 16.10 7.07 -2.63
CA GLN A 287 15.91 5.65 -2.96
C GLN A 287 14.45 5.23 -2.85
N LEU A 288 14.00 4.51 -3.87
CA LEU A 288 12.68 3.91 -3.96
C LEU A 288 12.79 2.40 -3.73
N LEU A 289 12.19 1.94 -2.65
CA LEU A 289 11.98 0.53 -2.34
C LEU A 289 10.62 0.09 -2.87
N ILE A 290 10.57 -1.02 -3.60
CA ILE A 290 9.33 -1.69 -4.00
C ILE A 290 9.45 -3.16 -3.65
N MET A 291 8.51 -3.66 -2.84
CA MET A 291 8.35 -5.07 -2.50
C MET A 291 6.99 -5.55 -2.99
N CYS A 292 6.90 -6.72 -3.61
CA CYS A 292 5.65 -7.28 -4.13
C CYS A 292 5.58 -8.80 -3.92
N SER A 293 4.38 -9.33 -3.62
CA SER A 293 4.09 -10.76 -3.74
C SER A 293 3.95 -11.18 -5.21
N ASP A 294 3.80 -12.47 -5.45
CA ASP A 294 3.66 -13.03 -6.80
C ASP A 294 2.26 -12.83 -7.40
N GLY A 295 1.29 -12.35 -6.62
CA GLY A 295 0.02 -11.80 -7.11
C GLY A 295 0.19 -10.64 -8.08
N LEU A 296 1.37 -10.00 -8.09
CA LEU A 296 1.80 -9.08 -9.13
C LEU A 296 2.64 -9.80 -10.20
N GLN A 297 2.49 -9.42 -11.46
CA GLN A 297 3.38 -9.89 -12.53
C GLN A 297 4.84 -9.52 -12.22
N SER A 298 5.79 -10.42 -12.51
CA SER A 298 7.21 -10.24 -12.17
C SER A 298 7.91 -9.13 -12.95
N ARG A 299 7.41 -8.80 -14.15
CA ARG A 299 7.98 -7.78 -15.04
C ARG A 299 7.17 -6.49 -15.00
N TRP A 300 7.34 -5.74 -13.92
CA TRP A 300 6.77 -4.41 -13.78
C TRP A 300 7.83 -3.32 -14.00
N ASP A 301 7.37 -2.22 -14.61
CA ASP A 301 8.13 -1.00 -14.82
C ASP A 301 7.33 0.19 -14.28
N HIS A 302 7.95 0.96 -13.39
CA HIS A 302 7.37 2.15 -12.78
C HIS A 302 7.73 3.44 -13.53
N THR A 303 8.72 3.39 -14.43
CA THR A 303 9.19 4.56 -15.18
C THR A 303 8.21 4.99 -16.27
N LYS A 304 7.30 4.08 -16.67
CA LYS A 304 6.22 4.35 -17.62
C LYS A 304 5.18 5.38 -17.15
N TYR A 305 5.21 5.77 -15.88
CA TYR A 305 4.26 6.69 -15.28
C TYR A 305 4.88 8.09 -15.11
N PRO A 306 4.56 9.06 -15.98
CA PRO A 306 5.17 10.38 -15.94
C PRO A 306 4.89 11.10 -14.61
N LEU A 307 5.95 11.61 -13.97
CA LEU A 307 5.86 12.43 -12.75
C LEU A 307 5.17 11.74 -11.55
N ILE A 308 4.89 10.43 -11.60
CA ILE A 308 4.16 9.73 -10.53
C ILE A 308 4.88 9.82 -9.17
N HIS A 309 6.20 9.95 -9.18
CA HIS A 309 7.01 10.13 -7.97
C HIS A 309 6.74 11.45 -7.23
N ARG A 310 6.04 12.41 -7.83
CA ARG A 310 5.60 13.64 -7.14
C ARG A 310 4.34 13.45 -6.30
N TYR A 311 3.65 12.34 -6.50
CA TYR A 311 2.44 11.97 -5.77
C TYR A 311 2.80 11.14 -4.53
N ASP A 312 1.81 10.91 -3.67
CA ASP A 312 1.87 9.98 -2.54
C ASP A 312 2.17 8.58 -3.08
N LEU A 313 3.00 7.82 -2.38
CA LEU A 313 3.42 6.49 -2.85
C LEU A 313 2.25 5.50 -3.00
N THR A 314 1.09 5.75 -2.37
CA THR A 314 -0.13 4.96 -2.61
C THR A 314 -0.61 5.09 -4.06
N ILE A 315 -0.43 6.23 -4.72
CA ILE A 315 -0.75 6.39 -6.15
C ILE A 315 0.14 5.47 -7.00
N LEU A 316 1.44 5.39 -6.70
CA LEU A 316 2.35 4.47 -7.38
C LEU A 316 1.98 3.01 -7.11
N ALA A 317 1.68 2.65 -5.87
CA ALA A 317 1.23 1.30 -5.53
C ALA A 317 -0.07 0.92 -6.28
N ALA A 318 -1.03 1.84 -6.36
CA ALA A 318 -2.28 1.66 -7.08
C ALA A 318 -2.07 1.55 -8.60
N ALA A 319 -1.13 2.31 -9.18
CA ALA A 319 -0.79 2.21 -10.59
C ALA A 319 -0.15 0.84 -10.93
N LEU A 320 0.76 0.36 -10.08
CA LEU A 320 1.36 -0.96 -10.22
C LEU A 320 0.30 -2.07 -10.06
N TYR A 321 -0.57 -1.96 -9.05
CA TYR A 321 -1.69 -2.89 -8.86
C TYR A 321 -2.60 -2.93 -10.10
N LYS A 322 -3.01 -1.76 -10.59
CA LYS A 322 -3.90 -1.63 -11.76
C LYS A 322 -3.35 -2.35 -12.99
N ASP A 323 -2.07 -2.16 -13.30
CA ASP A 323 -1.51 -2.65 -14.56
C ASP A 323 -0.94 -4.06 -14.48
N TYR A 324 -0.55 -4.51 -13.27
CA TYR A 324 0.23 -5.74 -13.11
C TYR A 324 -0.38 -6.75 -12.13
N SER A 325 -1.49 -6.45 -11.45
CA SER A 325 -2.17 -7.47 -10.63
C SER A 325 -2.74 -8.58 -11.51
N ARG A 326 -2.52 -9.83 -11.09
CA ARG A 326 -3.04 -11.01 -11.79
C ARG A 326 -4.53 -11.21 -11.55
N GLN A 327 -5.07 -10.68 -10.46
CA GLN A 327 -6.46 -10.90 -10.00
C GLN A 327 -6.87 -12.37 -9.83
N THR A 328 -5.91 -13.29 -9.83
CA THR A 328 -6.12 -14.73 -9.58
C THR A 328 -5.61 -15.16 -8.20
N ASP A 329 -4.95 -14.25 -7.50
CA ASP A 329 -4.30 -14.49 -6.21
C ASP A 329 -4.37 -13.25 -5.31
N ASP A 330 -3.97 -13.43 -4.05
CA ASP A 330 -3.70 -12.33 -3.13
C ASP A 330 -2.65 -11.39 -3.73
N THR A 331 -2.84 -10.08 -3.61
CA THR A 331 -1.90 -9.09 -4.16
C THR A 331 -1.43 -8.15 -3.07
N SER A 332 -0.13 -8.11 -2.82
CA SER A 332 0.49 -7.18 -1.87
C SER A 332 1.66 -6.43 -2.48
N LEU A 333 1.70 -5.13 -2.18
CA LEU A 333 2.76 -4.22 -2.56
C LEU A 333 3.13 -3.35 -1.37
N VAL A 334 4.43 -3.12 -1.17
CA VAL A 334 4.95 -2.08 -0.29
C VAL A 334 5.87 -1.18 -1.11
N VAL A 335 5.62 0.12 -1.02
CA VAL A 335 6.44 1.14 -1.66
C VAL A 335 7.01 2.03 -0.56
N GLY A 336 8.33 2.19 -0.55
CA GLY A 336 9.06 3.00 0.40
C GLY A 336 9.94 4.03 -0.31
N ARG A 337 10.07 5.22 0.26
CA ARG A 337 11.00 6.25 -0.21
C ARG A 337 11.73 6.86 0.96
N ALA A 338 13.04 7.03 0.81
CA ALA A 338 13.84 7.75 1.78
C ALA A 338 14.12 9.18 1.30
N HIS A 339 13.62 10.18 2.01
CA HIS A 339 13.78 11.60 1.69
C HIS A 339 15.02 12.24 2.33
N GLY A 340 15.69 11.55 3.26
CA GLY A 340 16.87 12.07 3.95
C GLY A 340 16.53 12.81 5.25
N ASP A 341 17.46 12.66 6.21
CA ASP A 341 17.51 13.11 7.62
C ASP A 341 16.33 12.74 8.53
N HIS A 342 16.47 11.62 9.25
CA HIS A 342 16.02 11.58 10.63
C HIS A 342 16.92 12.58 11.40
N GLY A 343 16.35 13.70 11.83
CA GLY A 343 17.07 14.81 12.41
C GLY A 343 18.11 14.37 13.45
N GLY A 344 19.38 14.62 13.14
CA GLY A 344 20.36 14.91 14.17
C GLY A 344 19.93 16.21 14.83
N THR A 345 19.43 16.12 16.06
CA THR A 345 19.49 17.26 16.96
C THR A 345 20.98 17.51 17.26
N ASN A 346 21.50 18.62 16.73
CA ASN A 346 22.63 19.29 17.39
C ASN A 346 22.23 19.68 18.81
#